data_AF-H2Y237-F1
#
_entry.id   AF-H2Y237-F1
#
_cell.length_a   1.000
_cell.length_b   1.000
_cell.length_c   1.000
_cell.angle_alpha   90.00
_cell.angle_beta   90.00
_cell.angle_gamma   90.00
#
_symmetry.space_group_name_H-M   'P 1'
#
loop_
_entity.id
_entity.type
_entity.pdbx_description
1 polymer ?
#
loop_
_entity_poly.entity_id
_entity_poly.type
_entity_poly.pdbx_seq_one_letter_code
_entity_poly.pdbx_strand_id
1 'polypeptide(L)'
;MSYWLPRFIKEVRRKDKKPYPADTLMQIASGLQRYLRQVSCRAEVNFFDKYSSTFAEFRDALKSRSGELSEEVHNGRGKRIQVDNLNDEQLWQSGYLNATTAKGLFHAMFYYNCVELEITSMEEHHELKVEQFNFSRDPTSGQEYVEFKRTDQRYYNMSNNKKMRIYAGKEDPKCLVRLYKTYIDLVPCSGPFYRRPLQTS
;
A
#
# COMPACT_ATOMS: atom_id res chain seq x y z
N MET A 1 -19.52 18.54 8.46
CA MET A 1 -18.26 17.82 8.14
C MET A 1 -17.29 18.74 7.40
N SER A 2 -17.76 19.50 6.40
CA SER A 2 -16.97 20.50 5.65
C SER A 2 -16.28 21.57 6.51
N TYR A 3 -16.89 22.01 7.63
CA TYR A 3 -16.29 23.01 8.53
C TYR A 3 -15.09 22.50 9.35
N TRP A 4 -15.19 21.26 9.88
CA TRP A 4 -14.19 20.72 10.81
C TRP A 4 -13.01 20.08 10.11
N LEU A 5 -13.22 19.51 8.92
CA LEU A 5 -12.16 18.84 8.15
C LEU A 5 -10.96 19.76 7.80
N PRO A 6 -11.15 21.00 7.31
CA PRO A 6 -10.06 21.94 7.05
C PRO A 6 -9.26 22.27 8.31
N ARG A 7 -9.95 22.47 9.45
CA ARG A 7 -9.32 22.76 10.75
C ARG A 7 -8.51 21.58 11.24
N PHE A 8 -9.09 20.37 11.17
CA PHE A 8 -8.41 19.13 11.52
C PHE A 8 -7.08 18.98 10.76
N ILE A 9 -7.05 19.21 9.44
CA ILE A 9 -5.80 19.11 8.66
C ILE A 9 -4.77 20.16 9.05
N LYS A 10 -5.21 21.38 9.37
CA LYS A 10 -4.30 22.44 9.84
C LYS A 10 -3.72 22.13 11.23
N GLU A 11 -4.47 21.44 12.07
CA GLU A 11 -4.15 21.23 13.49
C GLU A 11 -3.58 19.85 13.80
N VAL A 12 -3.72 18.85 12.93
CA VAL A 12 -3.25 17.48 13.19
C VAL A 12 -1.73 17.45 13.41
N ARG A 13 -1.29 16.83 14.50
CA ARG A 13 0.12 16.71 14.91
C ARG A 13 0.43 15.28 15.36
N ARG A 14 1.71 14.92 15.27
CA ARG A 14 2.26 13.70 15.84
C ARG A 14 2.18 13.74 17.37
N LYS A 15 2.41 12.59 18.02
CA LYS A 15 2.45 12.48 19.49
C LYS A 15 3.48 13.43 20.13
N ASP A 16 4.58 13.70 19.45
CA ASP A 16 5.63 14.65 19.87
C ASP A 16 5.26 16.13 19.59
N LYS A 17 3.99 16.40 19.22
CA LYS A 17 3.43 17.70 18.84
C LYS A 17 4.03 18.32 17.57
N LYS A 18 4.93 17.62 16.87
CA LYS A 18 5.48 18.09 15.60
C LYS A 18 4.48 17.90 14.46
N PRO A 19 4.56 18.72 13.40
CA PRO A 19 3.75 18.49 12.21
C PRO A 19 4.08 17.15 11.56
N TYR A 20 3.08 16.57 10.91
CA TYR A 20 3.28 15.45 10.00
C TYR A 20 3.93 15.96 8.69
N PRO A 21 4.72 15.13 7.98
CA PRO A 21 5.15 15.43 6.62
C PRO A 21 3.97 15.63 5.66
N ALA A 22 4.17 16.38 4.58
CA ALA A 22 3.16 16.65 3.56
C ALA A 22 2.53 15.35 3.01
N ASP A 23 3.36 14.37 2.66
CA ASP A 23 2.89 13.06 2.16
C ASP A 23 2.00 12.35 3.20
N THR A 24 2.36 12.43 4.48
CA THR A 24 1.56 11.83 5.55
C THR A 24 0.21 12.51 5.73
N LEU A 25 0.11 13.83 5.51
CA LEU A 25 -1.18 14.52 5.53
C LEU A 25 -2.12 14.03 4.41
N MET A 26 -1.59 13.80 3.21
CA MET A 26 -2.35 13.19 2.11
C MET A 26 -2.83 11.78 2.47
N GLN A 27 -1.98 10.98 3.14
CA GLN A 27 -2.36 9.65 3.61
C GLN A 27 -3.44 9.69 4.71
N ILE A 28 -3.35 10.65 5.63
CA ILE A 28 -4.38 10.89 6.65
C ILE A 28 -5.72 11.23 5.96
N ALA A 29 -5.73 12.20 5.05
CA ALA A 29 -6.95 12.58 4.31
C ALA A 29 -7.57 11.40 3.56
N SER A 30 -6.74 10.60 2.88
CA SER A 30 -7.16 9.38 2.17
C SER A 30 -7.71 8.32 3.12
N GLY A 31 -7.07 8.16 4.29
CA GLY A 31 -7.52 7.26 5.36
C GLY A 31 -8.88 7.65 5.92
N LEU A 32 -9.12 8.95 6.19
CA LEU A 32 -10.42 9.44 6.64
C LEU A 32 -11.51 9.17 5.59
N GLN A 33 -11.25 9.47 4.31
CA GLN A 33 -12.22 9.17 3.25
C GLN A 33 -12.55 7.68 3.20
N ARG A 34 -11.53 6.82 3.26
CA ARG A 34 -11.72 5.37 3.27
C ARG A 34 -12.55 4.92 4.47
N TYR A 35 -12.29 5.44 5.67
CA TYR A 35 -13.06 5.14 6.86
C TYR A 35 -14.54 5.53 6.69
N LEU A 36 -14.81 6.74 6.23
CA LEU A 36 -16.19 7.20 6.02
C LEU A 36 -16.94 6.33 5.01
N ARG A 37 -16.28 5.98 3.89
CA ARG A 37 -16.90 5.13 2.86
C ARG A 37 -17.16 3.70 3.33
N GLN A 38 -16.19 3.09 4.02
CA GLN A 38 -16.21 1.65 4.32
C GLN A 38 -16.80 1.31 5.68
N VAL A 39 -16.62 2.18 6.68
CA VAL A 39 -17.03 1.91 8.07
C VAL A 39 -18.28 2.71 8.42
N SER A 40 -18.37 3.96 7.99
CA SER A 40 -19.54 4.82 8.25
C SER A 40 -20.63 4.74 7.17
N CYS A 41 -20.49 3.83 6.19
CA CYS A 41 -21.42 3.64 5.07
C CYS A 41 -21.69 4.92 4.25
N ARG A 42 -20.73 5.84 4.17
CA ARG A 42 -20.82 7.10 3.42
C ARG A 42 -20.14 6.99 2.05
N ALA A 43 -20.64 6.10 1.19
CA ALA A 43 -20.03 5.79 -0.10
C ALA A 43 -19.93 7.01 -1.04
N GLU A 44 -20.81 8.00 -0.86
CA GLU A 44 -20.88 9.24 -1.63
C GLU A 44 -19.77 10.24 -1.28
N VAL A 45 -19.10 10.09 -0.14
CA VAL A 45 -18.08 11.06 0.31
C VAL A 45 -16.85 10.99 -0.56
N ASN A 46 -16.60 12.01 -1.36
CA ASN A 46 -15.36 12.18 -2.11
C ASN A 46 -14.71 13.53 -1.80
N PHE A 47 -13.71 13.52 -0.91
CA PHE A 47 -12.95 14.71 -0.55
C PHE A 47 -12.19 15.28 -1.76
N PHE A 48 -11.75 14.41 -2.67
CA PHE A 48 -10.88 14.75 -3.78
C PHE A 48 -11.64 15.02 -5.10
N ASP A 49 -12.98 15.05 -5.07
CA ASP A 49 -13.76 15.43 -6.24
C ASP A 49 -13.60 16.92 -6.55
N LYS A 50 -12.79 17.22 -7.57
CA LYS A 50 -12.52 18.58 -8.02
C LYS A 50 -13.74 19.30 -8.61
N TYR A 51 -14.76 18.56 -9.03
CA TYR A 51 -15.98 19.10 -9.61
C TYR A 51 -17.03 19.44 -8.54
N SER A 52 -16.85 18.95 -7.31
CA SER A 52 -17.74 19.23 -6.18
C SER A 52 -17.17 20.33 -5.28
N SER A 53 -18.01 21.30 -4.93
CA SER A 53 -17.68 22.36 -3.96
C SER A 53 -17.76 21.90 -2.49
N THR A 54 -18.39 20.76 -2.21
CA THR A 54 -18.68 20.26 -0.85
C THR A 54 -17.45 20.19 0.06
N PHE A 55 -16.29 19.87 -0.51
CA PHE A 55 -15.01 19.75 0.21
C PHE A 55 -13.92 20.67 -0.35
N ALA A 56 -14.30 21.76 -1.05
CA ALA A 56 -13.34 22.70 -1.63
C ALA A 56 -12.40 23.29 -0.56
N GLU A 57 -12.96 23.80 0.54
CA GLU A 57 -12.16 24.36 1.64
C GLU A 57 -11.21 23.34 2.27
N PHE A 58 -11.60 22.05 2.31
CA PHE A 58 -10.74 20.99 2.81
C PHE A 58 -9.57 20.73 1.88
N ARG A 59 -9.81 20.69 0.57
CA ARG A 59 -8.76 20.55 -0.44
C ARG A 59 -7.80 21.73 -0.42
N ASP A 60 -8.32 22.94 -0.27
CA ASP A 60 -7.51 24.16 -0.19
C ASP A 60 -6.64 24.17 1.07
N ALA A 61 -7.21 23.80 2.22
CA ALA A 61 -6.46 23.66 3.47
C ALA A 61 -5.37 22.57 3.37
N LEU A 62 -5.69 21.42 2.76
CA LEU A 62 -4.73 20.34 2.55
C LEU A 62 -3.61 20.73 1.60
N LYS A 63 -3.92 21.40 0.49
CA LYS A 63 -2.94 21.89 -0.48
C LYS A 63 -2.03 22.95 0.14
N SER A 64 -2.59 23.95 0.81
CA SER A 64 -1.84 25.02 1.49
C SER A 64 -0.89 24.41 2.52
N ARG A 65 -1.41 23.55 3.40
CA ARG A 65 -0.62 22.98 4.49
C ARG A 65 0.49 22.06 3.99
N SER A 66 0.20 21.23 2.98
CA SER A 66 1.22 20.39 2.34
C SER A 66 2.30 21.22 1.63
N GLY A 67 1.93 22.35 1.03
CA GLY A 67 2.87 23.32 0.46
C GLY A 67 3.81 23.92 1.50
N GLU A 68 3.26 24.48 2.58
CA GLU A 68 4.03 25.03 3.72
C GLU A 68 5.07 24.03 4.26
N LEU A 69 4.64 22.78 4.47
CA LEU A 69 5.51 21.73 4.99
C LEU A 69 6.60 21.30 4.01
N SER A 70 6.31 21.34 2.71
CA SER A 70 7.28 20.99 1.67
C SER A 70 8.33 22.10 1.52
N GLU A 71 7.91 23.36 1.59
CA GLU A 71 8.80 24.52 1.58
C GLU A 71 9.68 24.59 2.82
N GLU A 72 9.15 24.28 4.01
CA GLU A 72 9.95 24.17 5.23
C GLU A 72 11.09 23.16 5.07
N VAL A 73 10.83 22.00 4.47
CA VAL A 73 11.85 20.97 4.18
C VAL A 73 12.85 21.47 3.13
N HIS A 74 12.38 22.08 2.04
CA HIS A 74 13.24 22.60 0.98
C HIS A 74 14.19 23.70 1.47
N ASN A 75 13.70 24.58 2.35
CA ASN A 75 14.47 25.68 2.94
C ASN A 75 15.38 25.25 4.11
N GLY A 76 15.56 23.94 4.33
CA GLY A 76 16.39 23.39 5.41
C GLY A 76 15.86 23.64 6.83
N ARG A 77 14.63 24.16 6.96
CA ARG A 77 13.95 24.42 8.24
C ARG A 77 13.19 23.20 8.77
N GLY A 78 12.89 22.25 7.89
CA GLY A 78 12.29 20.96 8.18
C GLY A 78 13.23 19.82 7.81
N LYS A 79 13.21 18.73 8.58
CA LYS A 79 13.79 17.45 8.13
C LYS A 79 12.73 16.70 7.34
N ARG A 80 13.07 16.17 6.16
CA ARG A 80 12.25 15.14 5.52
C ARG A 80 12.23 13.96 6.48
N ILE A 81 11.13 13.80 7.20
CA ILE A 81 10.92 12.62 8.04
C ILE A 81 10.65 11.51 7.05
N GLN A 82 11.69 10.73 6.72
CA GLN A 82 11.44 9.40 6.24
C GLN A 82 10.61 8.73 7.34
N VAL A 83 9.52 8.07 6.95
CA VAL A 83 8.81 7.18 7.87
C VAL A 83 9.76 6.00 8.08
N ASP A 84 10.79 6.25 8.89
CA ASP A 84 11.85 5.33 9.20
C ASP A 84 11.17 4.15 9.89
N ASN A 85 11.23 3.01 9.20
CA ASN A 85 10.96 1.69 9.75
C ASN A 85 9.51 1.46 10.19
N LEU A 86 8.56 1.53 9.24
CA LEU A 86 7.42 0.61 9.33
C LEU A 86 7.98 -0.81 9.20
N ASN A 87 8.34 -1.38 10.36
CA ASN A 87 8.80 -2.76 10.45
C ASN A 87 7.60 -3.65 10.10
N ASP A 88 7.78 -4.62 9.19
CA ASP A 88 6.70 -5.52 8.79
C ASP A 88 6.08 -6.22 10.02
N GLU A 89 6.89 -6.48 11.04
CA GLU A 89 6.47 -6.97 12.36
C GLU A 89 5.36 -6.11 12.98
N GLN A 90 5.44 -4.79 12.92
CA GLN A 90 4.40 -3.90 13.46
C GLN A 90 3.09 -4.00 12.65
N LEU A 91 3.19 -4.19 11.33
CA LEU A 91 2.02 -4.38 10.48
C LEU A 91 1.35 -5.73 10.74
N TRP A 92 2.12 -6.78 11.02
CA TRP A 92 1.62 -8.07 11.46
C TRP A 92 0.99 -8.00 12.85
N GLN A 93 1.66 -7.39 13.82
CA GLN A 93 1.16 -7.25 15.20
C GLN A 93 -0.13 -6.43 15.27
N SER A 94 -0.28 -5.41 14.43
CA SER A 94 -1.53 -4.64 14.33
C SER A 94 -2.68 -5.39 13.64
N GLY A 95 -2.41 -6.56 13.05
CA GLY A 95 -3.37 -7.31 12.23
C GLY A 95 -3.65 -6.68 10.87
N TYR A 96 -2.91 -5.63 10.48
CA TYR A 96 -3.04 -5.02 9.15
C TYR A 96 -2.58 -6.00 8.06
N LEU A 97 -1.46 -6.68 8.31
CA LEU A 97 -1.08 -7.90 7.60
C LEU A 97 -1.60 -9.10 8.38
N ASN A 98 -2.28 -10.01 7.69
CA ASN A 98 -2.86 -11.19 8.33
C ASN A 98 -3.05 -12.30 7.30
N ALA A 99 -2.56 -13.51 7.59
CA ALA A 99 -2.62 -14.66 6.69
C ALA A 99 -4.00 -15.35 6.66
N THR A 100 -4.86 -15.10 7.65
CA THR A 100 -6.12 -15.82 7.87
C THR A 100 -7.35 -15.02 7.46
N THR A 101 -7.23 -13.71 7.23
CA THR A 101 -8.33 -12.87 6.75
C THR A 101 -8.11 -12.45 5.31
N ALA A 102 -9.16 -12.45 4.49
CA ALA A 102 -9.05 -12.06 3.08
C ALA A 102 -8.51 -10.63 2.91
N LYS A 103 -8.89 -9.70 3.79
CA LYS A 103 -8.41 -8.32 3.77
C LYS A 103 -6.94 -8.20 4.18
N GLY A 104 -6.52 -8.86 5.25
CA GLY A 104 -5.13 -8.83 5.68
C GLY A 104 -4.21 -9.54 4.70
N LEU A 105 -4.68 -10.60 4.03
CA LEU A 105 -3.91 -11.33 3.02
C LEU A 105 -3.74 -10.47 1.78
N PHE A 106 -4.80 -9.78 1.34
CA PHE A 106 -4.72 -8.78 0.27
C PHE A 106 -3.71 -7.67 0.60
N HIS A 107 -3.73 -7.13 1.82
CA HIS A 107 -2.73 -6.13 2.23
C HIS A 107 -1.31 -6.69 2.23
N ALA A 108 -1.12 -7.94 2.66
CA ALA A 108 0.19 -8.60 2.65
C ALA A 108 0.72 -8.75 1.23
N MET A 109 -0.12 -9.19 0.28
CA MET A 109 0.29 -9.27 -1.12
C MET A 109 0.67 -7.92 -1.70
N PHE A 110 -0.14 -6.88 -1.45
CA PHE A 110 0.20 -5.53 -1.90
C PHE A 110 1.54 -5.05 -1.32
N TYR A 111 1.73 -5.20 0.00
CA TYR A 111 2.95 -4.78 0.69
C TYR A 111 4.20 -5.52 0.17
N TYR A 112 4.17 -6.85 0.12
CA TYR A 112 5.33 -7.63 -0.30
C TYR A 112 5.58 -7.56 -1.81
N ASN A 113 4.57 -7.29 -2.63
CA ASN A 113 4.78 -6.91 -4.03
C ASN A 113 5.61 -5.61 -4.14
N CYS A 114 5.39 -4.64 -3.25
CA CYS A 114 6.21 -3.42 -3.23
C CYS A 114 7.63 -3.68 -2.71
N VAL A 115 7.77 -4.40 -1.60
CA VAL A 115 9.05 -4.53 -0.89
C VAL A 115 9.97 -5.57 -1.51
N GLU A 116 9.44 -6.75 -1.86
CA GLU A 116 10.25 -7.87 -2.38
C GLU A 116 10.35 -7.85 -3.90
N LEU A 117 9.30 -7.36 -4.58
CA LEU A 117 9.23 -7.35 -6.04
C LEU A 117 9.42 -5.94 -6.64
N GLU A 118 9.67 -4.93 -5.81
CA GLU A 118 9.90 -3.54 -6.24
C GLU A 118 8.80 -2.99 -7.15
N ILE A 119 7.57 -3.52 -7.04
CA ILE A 119 6.41 -3.03 -7.79
C ILE A 119 5.91 -1.78 -7.07
N THR A 120 6.17 -0.61 -7.64
CA THR A 120 5.93 0.68 -6.97
C THR A 120 4.94 1.58 -7.69
N SER A 121 4.66 1.34 -8.97
CA SER A 121 3.71 2.13 -9.74
C SER A 121 2.28 1.60 -9.62
N MET A 122 1.32 2.52 -9.68
CA MET A 122 -0.11 2.15 -9.66
C MET A 122 -0.48 1.35 -10.91
N GLU A 123 0.09 1.73 -12.04
CA GLU A 123 -0.13 1.12 -13.35
C GLU A 123 0.37 -0.33 -13.36
N GLU A 124 1.59 -0.59 -12.87
CA GLU A 124 2.13 -1.96 -12.79
C GLU A 124 1.30 -2.83 -11.85
N HIS A 125 0.87 -2.30 -10.70
CA HIS A 125 -0.05 -3.02 -9.82
C HIS A 125 -1.40 -3.32 -10.48
N HIS A 126 -1.94 -2.39 -11.26
CA HIS A 126 -3.22 -2.57 -11.96
C HIS A 126 -3.12 -3.63 -13.07
N GLU A 127 -1.99 -3.67 -13.76
CA GLU A 127 -1.73 -4.60 -14.86
C GLU A 127 -1.20 -5.97 -14.39
N LEU A 128 -0.86 -6.12 -13.11
CA LEU A 128 -0.30 -7.34 -12.51
C LEU A 128 -1.25 -8.53 -12.71
N LYS A 129 -0.70 -9.67 -13.13
CA LYS A 129 -1.45 -10.89 -13.41
C LYS A 129 -0.95 -12.10 -12.62
N VAL A 130 -1.85 -13.06 -12.38
CA VAL A 130 -1.55 -14.30 -11.65
C VAL A 130 -0.50 -15.14 -12.38
N GLU A 131 -0.55 -15.18 -13.71
CA GLU A 131 0.35 -15.96 -14.58
C GLU A 131 1.81 -15.52 -14.52
N GLN A 132 2.08 -14.34 -13.94
CA GLN A 132 3.43 -13.84 -13.72
C GLN A 132 4.11 -14.54 -12.53
N PHE A 133 3.37 -15.30 -11.73
CA PHE A 133 3.86 -16.00 -10.54
C PHE A 133 3.90 -17.50 -10.77
N ASN A 134 5.06 -18.11 -10.54
CA ASN A 134 5.26 -19.55 -10.70
C ASN A 134 5.89 -20.13 -9.45
N PHE A 135 5.41 -21.29 -8.99
CA PHE A 135 5.96 -21.98 -7.83
C PHE A 135 6.77 -23.19 -8.27
N SER A 136 7.96 -23.35 -7.68
CA SER A 136 8.83 -24.48 -7.99
C SER A 136 9.77 -24.76 -6.81
N ARG A 137 10.64 -25.77 -6.96
CA ARG A 137 11.70 -26.09 -6.01
C ARG A 137 13.05 -25.92 -6.67
N ASP A 138 14.01 -25.40 -5.92
CA ASP A 138 15.38 -25.31 -6.37
C ASP A 138 15.94 -26.73 -6.56
N PRO A 139 16.50 -27.07 -7.74
CA PRO A 139 17.00 -28.42 -7.98
C PRO A 139 18.18 -28.83 -7.09
N THR A 140 18.93 -27.85 -6.56
CA THR A 140 20.13 -28.09 -5.75
C THR A 140 19.77 -28.21 -4.28
N SER A 141 19.02 -27.25 -3.74
CA SER A 141 18.69 -27.20 -2.31
C SER A 141 17.38 -27.91 -1.96
N GLY A 142 16.54 -28.21 -2.95
CA GLY A 142 15.17 -28.69 -2.75
C GLY A 142 14.23 -27.64 -2.16
N GLN A 143 14.71 -26.42 -1.92
CA GLN A 143 13.96 -25.35 -1.26
C GLN A 143 12.89 -24.81 -2.19
N GLU A 144 11.68 -24.64 -1.66
CA GLU A 144 10.57 -24.07 -2.41
C GLU A 144 10.74 -22.57 -2.62
N TYR A 145 10.32 -22.07 -3.78
CA TYR A 145 10.32 -20.66 -4.09
C TYR A 145 9.10 -20.27 -4.93
N VAL A 146 8.78 -18.97 -4.90
CA VAL A 146 7.92 -18.30 -5.89
C VAL A 146 8.79 -17.46 -6.80
N GLU A 147 8.63 -17.61 -8.11
CA GLU A 147 9.29 -16.82 -9.15
C GLU A 147 8.29 -15.85 -9.76
N PHE A 148 8.63 -14.56 -9.70
CA PHE A 148 7.91 -13.51 -10.40
C PHE A 148 8.61 -13.16 -11.72
N LYS A 149 7.83 -13.13 -12.80
CA LYS A 149 8.27 -12.70 -14.12
C LYS A 149 7.55 -11.42 -14.51
N ARG A 150 8.27 -10.31 -14.45
CA ARG A 150 7.85 -9.03 -15.02
C ARG A 150 7.71 -9.19 -16.54
N THR A 151 6.61 -8.73 -17.13
CA THR A 151 6.30 -8.95 -18.57
C THR A 151 6.29 -7.68 -19.42
N ASP A 152 6.12 -6.51 -18.80
CA ASP A 152 6.02 -5.24 -19.51
C ASP A 152 7.34 -4.47 -19.51
N GLN A 153 7.88 -4.26 -20.72
CA GLN A 153 9.13 -3.58 -21.01
C GLN A 153 9.21 -2.14 -20.48
N ARG A 154 8.09 -1.48 -20.21
CA ARG A 154 8.08 -0.13 -19.58
C ARG A 154 8.69 -0.13 -18.18
N TYR A 155 8.56 -1.25 -17.48
CA TYR A 155 9.18 -1.48 -16.17
C TYR A 155 10.48 -2.30 -16.30
N TYR A 156 10.94 -2.56 -17.53
CA TYR A 156 12.25 -3.16 -17.82
C TYR A 156 13.28 -2.06 -17.96
N ASN A 157 14.01 -1.77 -16.88
CA ASN A 157 15.35 -1.22 -17.08
C ASN A 157 16.22 -2.33 -17.70
N MET A 158 17.04 -1.99 -18.70
CA MET A 158 17.80 -2.92 -19.57
C MET A 158 18.77 -3.89 -18.83
N SER A 159 18.89 -3.79 -17.50
CA SER A 159 19.64 -4.69 -16.60
C SER A 159 18.78 -5.71 -15.84
N ASN A 160 17.44 -5.62 -15.91
CA ASN A 160 16.47 -6.34 -15.07
C ASN A 160 15.76 -7.51 -15.78
N ASN A 161 16.47 -8.29 -16.59
CA ASN A 161 16.03 -9.66 -16.95
C ASN A 161 16.03 -10.62 -15.74
N LYS A 162 16.03 -10.08 -14.51
CA LYS A 162 16.15 -10.82 -13.27
C LYS A 162 14.78 -11.34 -12.90
N LYS A 163 14.55 -12.62 -13.23
CA LYS A 163 13.55 -13.44 -12.52
C LYS A 163 13.77 -13.24 -11.03
N MET A 164 12.75 -12.78 -10.33
CA MET A 164 12.85 -12.58 -8.89
C MET A 164 12.29 -13.78 -8.19
N ARG A 165 13.14 -14.42 -7.38
CA ARG A 165 12.79 -15.62 -6.62
C ARG A 165 12.76 -15.27 -5.15
N ILE A 166 11.63 -15.54 -4.52
CA ILE A 166 11.46 -15.48 -3.08
C ILE A 166 11.47 -16.92 -2.59
N TYR A 167 12.45 -17.28 -1.77
CA TYR A 167 12.59 -18.63 -1.22
C TYR A 167 11.81 -18.77 0.09
N ALA A 168 11.28 -19.97 0.33
CA ALA A 168 10.52 -20.27 1.52
C ALA A 168 11.41 -20.22 2.77
N GLY A 169 11.03 -19.42 3.76
CA GLY A 169 11.67 -19.43 5.08
C GLY A 169 11.42 -20.76 5.78
N LYS A 170 12.44 -21.31 6.45
CA LYS A 170 12.29 -22.52 7.27
C LYS A 170 11.47 -22.17 8.51
N GLU A 171 10.34 -22.86 8.70
CA GLU A 171 9.44 -22.71 9.86
C GLU A 171 8.90 -21.29 10.13
N ASP A 172 8.98 -20.40 9.13
CA ASP A 172 8.49 -19.04 9.26
C ASP A 172 6.95 -18.98 9.15
N PRO A 173 6.21 -18.57 10.20
CA PRO A 173 4.78 -18.38 10.12
C PRO A 173 4.37 -17.36 9.02
N LYS A 174 5.28 -16.42 8.68
CA LYS A 174 5.13 -15.38 7.67
C LYS A 174 5.75 -15.74 6.32
N CYS A 175 6.09 -17.02 6.12
CA CYS A 175 6.73 -17.51 4.90
C CYS A 175 5.99 -16.99 3.65
N LEU A 176 6.67 -16.13 2.88
CA LEU A 176 6.10 -15.44 1.74
C LEU A 176 5.60 -16.41 0.67
N VAL A 177 6.36 -17.48 0.40
CA VAL A 177 5.94 -18.52 -0.56
C VAL A 177 4.58 -19.08 -0.18
N ARG A 178 4.36 -19.38 1.11
CA ARG A 178 3.06 -19.87 1.60
C ARG A 178 1.97 -18.80 1.45
N LEU A 179 2.27 -17.55 1.75
CA LEU A 179 1.31 -16.44 1.59
C LEU A 179 0.88 -16.25 0.13
N TYR A 180 1.83 -16.27 -0.81
CA TYR A 180 1.52 -16.18 -2.24
C TYR A 180 0.68 -17.36 -2.70
N LYS A 181 1.01 -18.59 -2.29
CA LYS A 181 0.18 -19.78 -2.60
C LYS A 181 -1.24 -19.63 -2.08
N THR A 182 -1.39 -19.35 -0.78
CA THR A 182 -2.69 -19.16 -0.15
C THR A 182 -3.50 -18.08 -0.87
N TYR A 183 -2.88 -16.97 -1.26
CA TYR A 183 -3.58 -15.92 -2.00
C TYR A 183 -3.98 -16.37 -3.41
N ILE A 184 -3.07 -16.98 -4.16
CA ILE A 184 -3.31 -17.43 -5.54
C ILE A 184 -4.40 -18.51 -5.59
N ASP A 185 -4.43 -19.41 -4.61
CA ASP A 185 -5.47 -20.44 -4.48
C ASP A 185 -6.88 -19.86 -4.22
N LEU A 186 -6.95 -18.61 -3.72
CA LEU A 186 -8.21 -17.91 -3.43
C LEU A 186 -8.70 -17.01 -4.58
N VAL A 187 -7.91 -16.81 -5.63
CA VAL A 187 -8.27 -16.01 -6.80
C VAL A 187 -8.37 -16.89 -8.05
N PRO A 188 -9.01 -16.43 -9.15
CA PRO A 188 -9.00 -17.18 -10.40
C PRO A 188 -7.57 -17.47 -10.88
N CYS A 189 -7.34 -18.65 -11.44
CA CYS A 189 -6.02 -19.12 -11.89
C CYS A 189 -5.42 -18.32 -13.07
N SER A 190 -6.16 -17.36 -13.61
CA SER A 190 -5.75 -16.50 -14.73
C SER A 190 -6.36 -15.11 -14.60
N GLY A 191 -5.64 -14.10 -15.11
CA GLY A 191 -6.08 -12.72 -15.19
C GLY A 191 -5.51 -11.83 -14.07
N PRO A 192 -6.18 -10.69 -13.76
CA PRO A 192 -5.59 -9.72 -12.86
C PRO A 192 -5.36 -10.29 -11.46
N PHE A 193 -4.19 -10.00 -10.89
CA PHE A 193 -3.71 -10.51 -9.61
C PHE A 193 -4.57 -10.03 -8.44
N TYR A 194 -4.96 -8.76 -8.44
CA TYR A 194 -5.76 -8.18 -7.36
C TYR A 194 -7.26 -8.47 -7.52
N ARG A 195 -7.87 -8.96 -6.44
CA ARG A 195 -9.32 -9.11 -6.29
C ARG A 195 -9.77 -8.44 -5.00
N ARG A 196 -10.97 -7.85 -5.03
CA ARG A 196 -11.57 -7.30 -3.80
C ARG A 196 -12.03 -8.46 -2.92
N PRO A 197 -11.63 -8.50 -1.64
CA PRO A 197 -12.22 -9.42 -0.68
C PRO A 197 -13.74 -9.32 -0.67
N LEU A 198 -14.42 -10.46 -0.66
CA LEU A 198 -15.87 -10.48 -0.42
C LEU A 198 -16.15 -9.90 0.96
N GLN A 199 -17.21 -9.09 1.09
CA GLN A 199 -17.67 -8.66 2.39
C GLN A 199 -18.28 -9.88 3.09
N THR A 200 -17.60 -10.40 4.10
CA THR A 200 -18.22 -11.36 5.04
C THR A 200 -19.36 -10.62 5.73
N SER A 201 -20.59 -11.10 5.49
CA SER A 201 -21.82 -10.63 6.13
C SER A 201 -21.82 -10.90 7.63
#